data_AF-A0A7S1A1W9-F1
#
_entry.id   AF-A0A7S1A1W9-F1
#
_cell.length_a   1.000
_cell.length_b   1.000
_cell.length_c   1.000
_cell.angle_alpha   90.00
_cell.angle_beta   90.00
_cell.angle_gamma   90.00
#
_symmetry.space_group_name_H-M   'P 1'
#
loop_
_entity.id
_entity.type
_entity.pdbx_description
1 polymer ?
#
loop_
_entity_poly.entity_id
_entity_poly.type
_entity_poly.pdbx_seq_one_letter_code
_entity_poly.pdbx_strand_id
1 'polypeptide(L)'
;MPIKATEITDKLNGEWQVQLFETCFKAPIPFCFGCLCPCCMVCLQRKEILEIVGEPYVCCGGMFPCGPLGSPQNENCLYLEGCCCTGCAISANRYIIQTRFNKRNTACDDCILWAVCIANLLVCIGQFVCEDMPEGLEECVDCATMIVDGCMLAQHDVELKHIKSNGYQGPASNLVAALPPLQQQMISQGKPGGMVAGAAVIGAGGAGMAGYK
;
A
#
# COMPACT_ATOMS: atom_id res chain seq x y z
N MET A 1 9.51 11.99 8.78
CA MET A 1 8.33 12.09 9.66
C MET A 1 8.34 10.90 10.65
N PRO A 2 8.83 11.05 11.90
CA PRO A 2 9.00 9.88 12.78
C PRO A 2 7.90 9.67 13.84
N ILE A 3 7.29 10.73 14.40
CA ILE A 3 6.51 10.60 15.64
C ILE A 3 5.13 9.93 15.45
N LYS A 4 4.44 10.18 14.33
CA LYS A 4 3.14 9.54 14.04
C LYS A 4 3.28 8.15 13.40
N ALA A 5 4.44 7.82 12.84
CA ALA A 5 4.67 6.54 12.20
C ALA A 5 4.67 5.41 13.25
N THR A 6 5.28 5.62 14.42
CA THR A 6 5.27 4.64 15.52
C THR A 6 3.88 4.40 16.07
N GLU A 7 3.07 5.45 16.27
CA GLU A 7 1.69 5.31 16.76
C GLU A 7 0.80 4.52 15.79
N ILE A 8 0.99 4.71 14.48
CA ILE A 8 0.28 3.93 13.45
C ILE A 8 0.75 2.48 13.48
N THR A 9 2.06 2.23 13.51
CA THR A 9 2.63 0.88 13.53
C THR A 9 2.20 0.08 14.75
N ASP A 10 2.10 0.71 15.92
CA ASP A 10 1.65 0.06 17.15
C ASP A 10 0.17 -0.33 17.13
N LYS A 11 -0.63 0.35 16.32
CA LYS A 11 -2.06 0.07 16.13
C LYS A 11 -2.33 -0.99 15.06
N LEU A 12 -1.32 -1.35 14.25
CA LEU A 12 -1.42 -2.39 13.23
C LEU A 12 -1.26 -3.78 13.86
N ASN A 13 -2.29 -4.62 13.72
CA ASN A 13 -2.34 -5.94 14.38
C ASN A 13 -2.49 -7.13 13.44
N GLY A 14 -2.85 -6.91 12.17
CA GLY A 14 -3.06 -8.01 11.22
C GLY A 14 -1.75 -8.47 10.59
N GLU A 15 -1.68 -9.77 10.34
CA GLU A 15 -0.56 -10.42 9.67
C GLU A 15 -0.78 -10.47 8.16
N TRP A 16 0.32 -10.42 7.40
CA TRP A 16 0.32 -10.69 5.97
C TRP A 16 0.05 -12.17 5.72
N GLN A 17 -0.65 -12.49 4.62
CA GLN A 17 -0.82 -13.90 4.21
C GLN A 17 0.52 -14.61 3.93
N VAL A 18 1.51 -13.83 3.49
CA VAL A 18 2.84 -14.30 3.12
C VAL A 18 3.86 -13.33 3.67
N GLN A 19 4.92 -13.82 4.29
CA GLN A 19 5.99 -12.93 4.77
C GLN A 19 6.86 -12.46 3.60
N LEU A 20 7.41 -11.24 3.68
CA LEU A 20 8.09 -10.61 2.54
C LEU A 20 9.23 -11.49 2.01
N PHE A 21 10.03 -12.07 2.91
CA PHE A 21 11.19 -12.91 2.60
C PHE A 21 10.85 -14.20 1.83
N GLU A 22 9.69 -14.81 2.10
CA GLU A 22 9.29 -16.08 1.48
C GLU A 22 8.37 -15.89 0.25
N THR A 23 7.97 -14.64 -0.01
CA THR A 23 7.04 -14.30 -1.09
C THR A 23 7.53 -14.80 -2.46
N CYS A 24 8.84 -14.68 -2.74
CA CYS A 24 9.43 -15.12 -4.00
C CYS A 24 9.23 -16.63 -4.26
N PHE A 25 9.13 -17.45 -3.21
CA PHE A 25 8.91 -18.90 -3.34
C PHE A 25 7.42 -19.26 -3.34
N LYS A 26 6.61 -18.57 -2.53
CA LYS A 26 5.18 -18.85 -2.38
C LYS A 26 4.32 -18.24 -3.50
N ALA A 27 4.80 -17.17 -4.13
CA ALA A 27 4.11 -16.47 -5.20
C ALA A 27 5.08 -16.10 -6.35
N PRO A 28 5.69 -17.09 -7.03
CA PRO A 28 6.76 -16.87 -8.00
C PRO A 28 6.30 -16.13 -9.26
N ILE A 29 5.07 -16.37 -9.71
CA ILE A 29 4.50 -15.71 -10.90
C ILE A 29 4.35 -14.19 -10.69
N PRO A 30 3.63 -13.71 -9.65
CA PRO A 30 3.53 -12.28 -9.41
C PRO A 30 4.88 -11.66 -9.01
N PHE A 31 5.78 -12.43 -8.37
CA PHE A 31 7.16 -11.98 -8.10
C PHE A 31 7.92 -11.67 -9.40
N CYS A 32 7.95 -12.62 -10.34
CA CYS A 32 8.61 -12.41 -11.63
C CYS A 32 7.99 -11.25 -12.41
N PHE A 33 6.66 -11.10 -12.39
CA PHE A 33 5.99 -9.97 -13.03
C PHE A 33 6.36 -8.63 -12.38
N GLY A 34 6.46 -8.60 -11.05
CA GLY A 34 6.89 -7.43 -10.28
C GLY A 34 8.35 -7.05 -10.57
N CYS A 35 9.26 -8.01 -10.75
CA CYS A 35 10.63 -7.72 -11.14
C CYS A 35 10.76 -7.23 -12.59
N LEU A 36 9.98 -7.81 -13.52
CA LEU A 36 10.11 -7.52 -14.96
C LEU A 36 9.35 -6.27 -15.42
N CYS A 37 8.16 -6.00 -14.86
CA CYS A 37 7.43 -4.75 -15.11
C CYS A 37 6.80 -4.20 -13.81
N PRO A 38 7.62 -3.67 -12.87
CA PRO A 38 7.11 -3.13 -11.62
C PRO A 38 6.13 -1.97 -11.84
N CYS A 39 6.38 -1.12 -12.84
CA CYS A 39 5.52 0.02 -13.18
C CYS A 39 4.12 -0.43 -13.66
N CYS A 40 4.03 -1.51 -14.43
CA CYS A 40 2.74 -2.08 -14.84
C CYS A 40 1.98 -2.62 -13.63
N MET A 41 2.65 -3.45 -12.83
CA MET A 41 2.04 -4.17 -11.72
C MET A 41 1.57 -3.23 -10.63
N VAL A 42 2.35 -2.20 -10.29
CA VAL A 42 1.97 -1.21 -9.27
C VAL A 42 0.73 -0.41 -9.67
N CYS A 43 0.59 -0.07 -10.96
CA CYS A 43 -0.58 0.62 -11.48
C CYS A 43 -1.83 -0.27 -11.41
N LEU A 44 -1.71 -1.54 -11.82
CA LEU A 44 -2.82 -2.50 -11.73
C LEU A 44 -3.26 -2.70 -10.28
N GLN A 45 -2.31 -2.87 -9.37
CA GLN A 45 -2.60 -3.01 -7.94
C GLN A 45 -3.23 -1.77 -7.34
N ARG A 46 -2.79 -0.56 -7.70
CA ARG A 46 -3.41 0.66 -7.16
C ARG A 46 -4.87 0.77 -7.60
N LYS A 47 -5.20 0.44 -8.85
CA LYS A 47 -6.61 0.41 -9.30
C LYS A 47 -7.42 -0.59 -8.50
N GLU A 48 -6.87 -1.79 -8.33
CA GLU A 48 -7.49 -2.84 -7.54
C GLU A 48 -7.71 -2.43 -6.08
N ILE A 49 -6.72 -1.79 -5.44
CA ILE A 49 -6.85 -1.24 -4.10
C ILE A 49 -8.00 -0.23 -4.06
N LEU A 50 -8.02 0.75 -4.97
CA LEU A 50 -9.05 1.80 -5.02
C LEU A 50 -10.45 1.25 -5.29
N GLU A 51 -10.57 0.20 -6.11
CA GLU A 51 -11.82 -0.52 -6.32
C GLU A 51 -12.31 -1.19 -5.03
N ILE A 52 -11.42 -1.81 -4.26
CA ILE A 52 -11.76 -2.47 -2.99
C ILE A 52 -12.13 -1.43 -1.93
N VAL A 53 -11.34 -0.38 -1.76
CA VAL A 53 -11.56 0.60 -0.68
C VAL A 53 -12.60 1.66 -1.02
N GLY A 54 -12.87 1.90 -2.31
CA GLY A 54 -13.83 2.89 -2.79
C GLY A 54 -13.37 4.36 -2.67
N GLU A 55 -12.10 4.60 -2.36
CA GLU A 55 -11.51 5.94 -2.16
C GLU A 55 -11.13 6.61 -3.49
N PRO A 56 -11.15 7.95 -3.58
CA PRO A 56 -10.66 8.65 -4.76
C PRO A 56 -9.14 8.50 -4.92
N TYR A 57 -8.66 8.51 -6.16
CA TYR A 57 -7.23 8.52 -6.43
C TYR A 57 -6.58 9.83 -5.96
N VAL A 58 -5.51 9.70 -5.16
CA VAL A 58 -4.61 10.78 -4.75
C VAL A 58 -3.19 10.33 -5.02
N CYS A 59 -2.38 11.21 -5.61
CA CYS A 59 -0.99 10.92 -5.98
C CYS A 59 -0.16 10.48 -4.77
N CYS A 60 0.70 9.48 -4.98
CA CYS A 60 1.52 8.81 -3.98
C CYS A 60 0.72 8.35 -2.76
N GLY A 61 -0.56 8.02 -2.96
CA GLY A 61 -1.46 7.58 -1.90
C GLY A 61 -1.67 8.63 -0.81
N GLY A 62 -1.43 9.91 -1.08
CA GLY A 62 -1.50 10.99 -0.10
C GLY A 62 -0.36 11.01 0.93
N MET A 63 0.73 10.26 0.71
CA MET A 63 1.92 10.27 1.59
C MET A 63 2.70 11.59 1.50
N PHE A 64 2.71 12.20 0.32
CA PHE A 64 3.43 13.44 0.04
C PHE A 64 2.44 14.52 -0.42
N PRO A 65 1.72 15.16 0.51
CA PRO A 65 0.74 16.19 0.17
C PRO A 65 1.43 17.49 -0.23
N CYS A 66 1.92 17.59 -1.46
CA CYS A 66 2.51 18.81 -2.01
C CYS A 66 1.59 19.44 -3.07
N GLY A 67 1.15 20.68 -2.80
CA GLY A 67 0.34 21.46 -3.73
C GLY A 67 -0.90 20.69 -4.26
N PRO A 68 -1.12 20.65 -5.58
CA PRO A 68 -2.29 19.98 -6.16
C PRO A 68 -2.24 18.45 -6.00
N LEU A 69 -1.07 17.85 -5.72
CA LEU A 69 -0.94 16.40 -5.57
C LEU A 69 -1.59 15.87 -4.29
N GLY A 70 -1.91 16.75 -3.34
CA GLY A 70 -2.63 16.43 -2.11
C GLY A 70 -4.16 16.40 -2.26
N SER A 71 -4.71 16.81 -3.40
CA SER A 71 -6.16 16.72 -3.66
C SER A 71 -6.48 15.56 -4.61
N PRO A 72 -7.74 15.08 -4.66
CA PRO A 72 -8.15 14.07 -5.63
C PRO A 72 -7.76 14.45 -7.06
N GLN A 73 -7.02 13.57 -7.73
CA GLN A 73 -6.52 13.74 -9.09
C GLN A 73 -7.20 12.76 -10.06
N ASN A 74 -6.98 12.96 -11.35
CA ASN A 74 -7.39 11.99 -12.35
C ASN A 74 -6.58 10.69 -12.21
N GLU A 75 -7.25 9.54 -12.38
CA GLU A 75 -6.58 8.23 -12.35
C GLU A 75 -5.49 8.08 -13.40
N ASN A 76 -5.51 8.87 -14.49
CA ASN A 76 -4.43 8.86 -15.48
C ASN A 76 -3.07 9.28 -14.91
N CYS A 77 -3.05 10.05 -13.83
CA CYS A 77 -1.81 10.40 -13.12
C CYS A 77 -1.14 9.17 -12.48
N LEU A 78 -1.88 8.06 -12.28
CA LEU A 78 -1.32 6.81 -11.78
C LEU A 78 -0.27 6.22 -12.71
N TYR A 79 -0.47 6.31 -14.03
CA TYR A 79 0.53 5.81 -14.98
C TYR A 79 1.82 6.62 -14.91
N LEU A 80 1.70 7.95 -14.70
CA LEU A 80 2.86 8.80 -14.51
C LEU A 80 3.57 8.48 -13.18
N GLU A 81 2.82 8.29 -12.09
CA GLU A 81 3.36 7.86 -10.79
C GLU A 81 4.08 6.51 -10.92
N GLY A 82 3.46 5.53 -11.58
CA GLY A 82 4.02 4.20 -11.77
C GLY A 82 5.26 4.17 -12.68
N CYS A 83 5.36 5.06 -13.67
CA CYS A 83 6.51 5.11 -14.59
C CYS A 83 7.67 5.98 -14.08
N CYS A 84 7.37 7.14 -13.47
CA CYS A 84 8.38 8.12 -13.07
C CYS A 84 8.80 7.99 -11.59
N CYS A 85 7.95 7.37 -10.76
CA CYS A 85 8.13 7.29 -9.32
C CYS A 85 7.79 5.89 -8.79
N THR A 86 8.21 4.84 -9.50
CA THR A 86 7.83 3.45 -9.22
C THR A 86 8.00 3.05 -7.75
N GLY A 87 9.16 3.34 -7.15
CA GLY A 87 9.42 3.03 -5.73
C GLY A 87 8.47 3.76 -4.76
N CYS A 88 8.14 5.03 -5.05
CA CYS A 88 7.13 5.77 -4.30
C CYS A 88 5.73 5.18 -4.49
N ALA A 89 5.39 4.75 -5.71
CA ALA A 89 4.12 4.11 -6.02
C ALA A 89 3.93 2.80 -5.25
N ILE A 90 4.97 1.96 -5.21
CA ILE A 90 5.00 0.68 -4.48
C ILE A 90 4.86 0.93 -2.98
N SER A 91 5.63 1.89 -2.45
CA SER A 91 5.57 2.29 -1.04
C SER A 91 4.18 2.84 -0.66
N ALA A 92 3.57 3.63 -1.55
CA ALA A 92 2.22 4.14 -1.36
C ALA A 92 1.15 3.04 -1.40
N ASN A 93 1.28 2.06 -2.30
CA ASN A 93 0.42 0.86 -2.29
C ASN A 93 0.54 0.13 -0.95
N ARG A 94 1.76 -0.11 -0.48
CA ARG A 94 2.01 -0.77 0.81
C ARG A 94 1.38 0.00 1.95
N TYR A 95 1.57 1.32 1.99
CA TYR A 95 1.01 2.16 3.05
C TYR A 95 -0.53 2.13 3.08
N ILE A 96 -1.19 2.17 1.92
CA ILE A 96 -2.65 2.02 1.85
C ILE A 96 -3.06 0.63 2.32
N ILE A 97 -2.40 -0.44 1.85
CA ILE A 97 -2.70 -1.82 2.27
C ILE A 97 -2.57 -1.98 3.80
N GLN A 98 -1.48 -1.49 4.38
CA GLN A 98 -1.25 -1.55 5.82
C GLN A 98 -2.34 -0.80 6.58
N THR A 99 -2.64 0.44 6.19
CA THR A 99 -3.57 1.29 6.93
C THR A 99 -5.05 0.95 6.71
N ARG A 100 -5.42 0.39 5.56
CA ARG A 100 -6.80 0.02 5.23
C ARG A 100 -7.13 -1.41 5.60
N PHE A 101 -6.20 -2.32 5.41
CA PHE A 101 -6.38 -3.74 5.68
C PHE A 101 -5.71 -4.21 6.98
N ASN A 102 -5.25 -3.26 7.80
CA ASN A 102 -4.66 -3.48 9.12
C ASN A 102 -3.47 -4.45 9.08
N LYS A 103 -2.52 -4.27 8.16
CA LYS A 103 -1.36 -5.16 8.00
C LYS A 103 -0.12 -4.57 8.66
N ARG A 104 0.57 -5.35 9.49
CA ARG A 104 1.79 -4.94 10.19
C ARG A 104 3.03 -5.54 9.53
N ASN A 105 4.08 -4.75 9.40
CA ASN A 105 5.40 -5.29 9.04
C ASN A 105 5.98 -6.13 10.18
N THR A 106 6.71 -7.16 9.81
CA THR A 106 7.61 -7.86 10.73
C THR A 106 8.94 -7.12 10.86
N ALA A 107 9.70 -7.42 11.91
CA ALA A 107 11.07 -6.89 12.07
C ALA A 107 11.99 -7.27 10.89
N CYS A 108 11.74 -8.43 10.27
CA CYS A 108 12.46 -8.84 9.06
C CYS A 108 12.10 -7.95 7.87
N ASP A 109 10.81 -7.67 7.66
CA ASP A 109 10.36 -6.75 6.59
C ASP A 109 10.99 -5.37 6.78
N ASP A 110 10.96 -4.82 8.00
CA ASP A 110 11.54 -3.52 8.28
C ASP A 110 13.05 -3.52 8.03
N CYS A 111 13.77 -4.58 8.44
CA CYS A 111 15.20 -4.72 8.17
C CYS A 111 15.51 -4.71 6.66
N ILE A 112 14.76 -5.47 5.87
CA ILE A 112 14.94 -5.55 4.40
C ILE A 112 14.66 -4.20 3.75
N LEU A 113 13.53 -3.57 4.09
CA LEU A 113 13.12 -2.28 3.51
C LEU A 113 14.11 -1.16 3.88
N TRP A 114 14.57 -1.12 5.13
CA TRP A 114 15.60 -0.16 5.55
C TRP A 114 16.95 -0.42 4.89
N ALA A 115 17.36 -1.69 4.74
CA ALA A 115 18.63 -2.03 4.11
C ALA A 115 18.68 -1.55 2.65
N VAL A 116 17.63 -1.78 1.87
CA VAL A 116 17.54 -1.29 0.48
C VAL A 116 17.49 0.24 0.41
N CYS A 117 16.72 0.87 1.29
CA CYS A 117 16.65 2.34 1.36
C CYS A 117 18.02 2.98 1.67
N ILE A 118 18.73 2.44 2.66
CA ILE A 118 20.07 2.90 3.04
C ILE A 118 21.07 2.63 1.92
N ALA A 119 21.03 1.46 1.28
CA ALA A 119 21.92 1.13 0.18
C ALA A 119 21.77 2.09 -1.00
N ASN A 120 20.53 2.39 -1.42
CA ASN A 120 20.24 3.37 -2.46
C ASN A 120 20.74 4.77 -2.08
N LEU A 121 20.54 5.18 -0.82
CA LEU A 121 21.03 6.47 -0.33
C LEU A 121 22.57 6.54 -0.36
N LEU A 122 23.26 5.46 0.02
CA LEU A 122 24.72 5.39 0.00
C LEU A 122 25.28 5.45 -1.42
N VAL A 123 24.66 4.76 -2.38
CA VAL A 123 25.04 4.86 -3.81
C VAL A 123 24.85 6.30 -4.30
N CYS A 124 23.69 6.89 -4.03
CA CYS A 124 23.40 8.27 -4.42
C CYS A 124 24.42 9.27 -3.84
N ILE A 125 24.73 9.20 -2.54
CA ILE A 125 25.76 10.05 -1.91
C ILE A 125 27.15 9.76 -2.49
N GLY A 126 27.47 8.47 -2.69
CA GLY A 126 28.75 8.02 -3.23
C GLY A 126 29.02 8.61 -4.62
N GLN A 127 28.01 8.73 -5.47
CA GLN A 127 28.14 9.33 -6.81
C GLN A 127 28.58 10.80 -6.78
N PHE A 128 28.31 11.52 -5.67
CA PHE A 128 28.74 12.92 -5.51
C PHE A 128 30.05 13.08 -4.74
N VAL A 129 30.37 12.15 -3.83
CA VAL A 129 31.43 12.33 -2.83
C VAL A 129 32.66 11.45 -3.11
N CYS A 130 32.48 10.30 -3.76
CA CYS A 130 33.55 9.35 -4.02
C CYS A 130 33.99 9.45 -5.48
N GLU A 131 35.26 9.79 -5.70
CA GLU A 131 35.85 9.86 -7.04
C GLU A 131 36.01 8.45 -7.65
N ASP A 132 36.29 7.45 -6.81
CA ASP A 132 36.41 6.04 -7.18
C ASP A 132 35.35 5.19 -6.47
N MET A 133 34.17 5.04 -7.07
CA MET A 133 33.17 4.07 -6.61
C MET A 133 33.50 2.68 -7.15
N PRO A 134 33.35 1.60 -6.35
CA PRO A 134 33.52 0.24 -6.85
C PRO A 134 32.61 -0.04 -8.05
N GLU A 135 33.20 -0.53 -9.15
CA GLU A 135 32.46 -0.97 -10.32
C GLU A 135 31.45 -2.07 -9.93
N GLY A 136 30.20 -1.95 -10.41
CA GLY A 136 29.16 -2.94 -10.13
C GLY A 136 28.35 -2.70 -8.86
N LEU A 137 28.71 -1.72 -8.01
CA LEU A 137 27.98 -1.47 -6.75
C LEU A 137 26.56 -0.97 -7.02
N GLU A 138 26.40 -0.03 -7.96
CA GLU A 138 25.10 0.51 -8.34
C GLU A 138 24.20 -0.59 -8.90
N GLU A 139 24.72 -1.42 -9.80
CA GLU A 139 24.01 -2.55 -10.39
C GLU A 139 23.59 -3.60 -9.34
N CYS A 140 24.43 -3.84 -8.33
CA CYS A 140 24.09 -4.73 -7.22
C CYS A 140 22.94 -4.16 -6.37
N VAL A 141 22.95 -2.85 -6.10
CA VAL A 141 21.89 -2.18 -5.34
C VAL A 141 20.59 -2.13 -6.15
N ASP A 142 20.66 -1.89 -7.45
CA ASP A 142 19.52 -1.95 -8.37
C ASP A 142 18.91 -3.35 -8.41
N CYS A 143 19.74 -4.40 -8.50
CA CYS A 143 19.27 -5.78 -8.45
C CYS A 143 18.59 -6.09 -7.12
N ALA A 144 19.17 -5.67 -5.99
CA ALA A 144 18.56 -5.85 -4.67
C ALA A 144 17.22 -5.12 -4.56
N THR A 145 17.15 -3.89 -5.07
CA THR A 145 15.92 -3.08 -5.12
C THR A 145 14.85 -3.76 -5.95
N MET A 146 15.19 -4.24 -7.15
CA MET A 146 14.27 -4.98 -8.03
C MET A 146 13.72 -6.25 -7.38
N ILE A 147 14.55 -6.99 -6.66
CA ILE A 147 14.11 -8.20 -5.94
C ILE A 147 13.15 -7.83 -4.81
N VAL A 148 13.47 -6.81 -4.01
CA VAL A 148 12.61 -6.39 -2.89
C VAL A 148 11.30 -5.80 -3.39
N ASP A 149 11.32 -4.96 -4.43
CA ASP A 149 10.13 -4.42 -5.08
C ASP A 149 9.26 -5.54 -5.66
N GLY A 150 9.86 -6.54 -6.31
CA GLY A 150 9.16 -7.73 -6.78
C GLY A 150 8.50 -8.52 -5.65
N CYS A 151 9.19 -8.71 -4.52
CA CYS A 151 8.62 -9.34 -3.32
C CYS A 151 7.47 -8.52 -2.73
N MET A 152 7.60 -7.20 -2.64
CA MET A 152 6.54 -6.31 -2.14
C MET A 152 5.30 -6.40 -3.03
N LEU A 153 5.47 -6.27 -4.34
CA LEU A 153 4.39 -6.37 -5.31
C LEU A 153 3.72 -7.74 -5.26
N ALA A 154 4.47 -8.83 -5.17
CA ALA A 154 3.88 -10.15 -5.04
C ALA A 154 3.12 -10.34 -3.72
N GLN A 155 3.64 -9.80 -2.61
CA GLN A 155 2.97 -9.84 -1.30
C GLN A 155 1.64 -9.07 -1.36
N HIS A 156 1.63 -7.90 -2.00
CA HIS A 156 0.42 -7.11 -2.23
C HIS A 156 -0.61 -7.88 -3.06
N ASP A 157 -0.20 -8.55 -4.15
CA ASP A 157 -1.09 -9.32 -5.03
C ASP A 157 -1.79 -10.46 -4.27
N VAL A 158 -1.05 -11.22 -3.46
CA VAL A 158 -1.63 -12.30 -2.65
C VAL A 158 -2.62 -11.74 -1.61
N GLU A 159 -2.27 -10.63 -0.97
CA GLU A 159 -3.12 -9.99 0.04
C GLU A 159 -4.41 -9.43 -0.59
N LEU A 160 -4.32 -8.75 -1.74
CA LEU A 160 -5.48 -8.21 -2.46
C LEU A 160 -6.43 -9.32 -2.92
N LYS A 161 -5.90 -10.43 -3.44
CA LYS A 161 -6.70 -11.61 -3.79
C LYS A 161 -7.41 -12.20 -2.58
N HIS A 162 -6.72 -12.30 -1.44
CA HIS A 162 -7.31 -12.78 -0.20
C HIS A 162 -8.47 -11.87 0.26
N ILE A 163 -8.26 -10.55 0.27
CA ILE A 163 -9.28 -9.57 0.67
C ILE A 163 -10.48 -9.60 -0.30
N LYS A 164 -10.25 -9.68 -1.61
CA LYS A 164 -11.33 -9.83 -2.59
C LYS A 164 -12.17 -11.07 -2.36
N SER A 165 -11.55 -12.18 -1.96
CA SER A 165 -12.26 -13.43 -1.70
C SER A 165 -13.06 -13.43 -0.40
N ASN A 166 -12.56 -12.75 0.64
CA ASN A 166 -13.19 -12.71 1.96
C ASN A 166 -14.08 -11.48 2.21
N GLY A 167 -14.03 -10.49 1.33
CA GLY A 167 -14.72 -9.23 1.47
C GLY A 167 -13.96 -8.22 2.34
N TYR A 168 -14.11 -6.93 2.01
CA TYR A 168 -13.53 -5.82 2.76
C TYR A 168 -14.58 -5.21 3.71
N GLN A 169 -14.22 -5.09 4.99
CA GLN A 169 -15.10 -4.59 6.05
C GLN A 169 -14.87 -3.11 6.40
N GLY A 170 -13.95 -2.43 5.71
CA GLY A 170 -13.52 -1.09 6.04
C GLY A 170 -12.28 -1.05 6.97
N PRO A 171 -11.68 0.13 7.15
CA PRO A 171 -10.50 0.30 7.99
C PRO A 171 -10.86 0.29 9.48
N ALA A 172 -9.96 -0.20 10.32
CA ALA A 172 -10.17 -0.23 11.78
C ALA A 172 -10.27 1.19 12.36
N SER A 173 -11.34 1.49 13.09
CA SER A 173 -11.66 2.87 13.56
C SER A 173 -10.58 3.49 14.45
N ASN A 174 -9.96 2.69 15.32
CA ASN A 174 -8.84 3.10 16.17
C ASN A 174 -7.59 3.48 15.35
N LEU A 175 -7.38 2.82 14.21
CA LEU A 175 -6.30 3.10 13.28
C LEU A 175 -6.60 4.37 12.47
N VAL A 176 -7.83 4.54 11.96
CA VAL A 176 -8.25 5.75 11.22
C VAL A 176 -7.97 7.02 12.03
N ALA A 177 -8.29 7.01 13.33
CA ALA A 177 -8.04 8.16 14.21
C ALA A 177 -6.55 8.53 14.35
N ALA A 178 -5.64 7.57 14.16
CA ALA A 178 -4.19 7.79 14.22
C ALA A 178 -3.61 8.32 12.90
N LEU A 179 -4.33 8.17 11.78
CA LEU A 179 -3.84 8.56 10.47
C LEU A 179 -3.75 10.08 10.32
N PRO A 180 -2.89 10.59 9.42
CA PRO A 180 -2.87 12.00 9.07
C PRO A 180 -4.24 12.51 8.57
N PRO A 181 -4.58 13.81 8.77
CA PRO A 181 -5.89 14.35 8.37
C PRO A 181 -6.27 14.09 6.91
N LEU A 182 -5.31 14.16 5.99
CA LEU A 182 -5.57 13.89 4.58
C LEU A 182 -6.00 12.43 4.33
N GLN A 183 -5.41 11.47 5.05
CA GLN A 183 -5.80 10.07 4.96
C GLN A 183 -7.21 9.84 5.51
N GLN A 184 -7.55 10.52 6.61
CA GLN A 184 -8.90 10.47 7.16
C GLN A 184 -9.93 11.05 6.19
N GLN A 185 -9.57 12.12 5.47
CA GLN A 185 -10.40 12.72 4.41
C GLN A 185 -10.58 11.79 3.20
N MET A 186 -9.52 11.08 2.78
CA MET A 186 -9.62 10.09 1.70
C MET A 186 -10.62 8.99 2.05
N ILE A 187 -10.55 8.47 3.29
CA ILE A 187 -11.49 7.45 3.80
C ILE A 187 -12.92 8.01 3.84
N SER A 188 -13.11 9.24 4.33
CA SER A 188 -14.46 9.84 4.46
C SER A 188 -15.09 10.21 3.11
N GLN A 189 -14.28 10.44 2.09
CA GLN A 189 -14.72 10.68 0.72
C GLN A 189 -14.94 9.38 -0.08
N GLY A 190 -14.60 8.23 0.49
CA GLY A 190 -14.80 6.93 -0.12
C GLY A 190 -16.27 6.64 -0.39
N LYS A 191 -16.58 6.06 -1.55
CA LYS A 191 -17.93 5.59 -1.88
C LYS A 191 -18.30 4.43 -0.95
N PRO A 192 -19.56 4.34 -0.47
CA PRO A 192 -20.02 3.22 0.35
C PRO A 192 -20.08 1.85 -0.39
N GLY A 193 -19.50 1.74 -1.60
CA GLY A 193 -19.56 0.55 -2.46
C GLY A 193 -18.44 -0.48 -2.27
N GLY A 194 -17.44 -0.22 -1.42
CA GLY A 194 -16.40 -1.21 -1.05
C GLY A 194 -16.87 -2.25 -0.03
N MET A 195 -18.01 -2.02 0.62
CA MET A 195 -18.72 -3.02 1.41
C MET A 195 -19.36 -4.02 0.46
N VAL A 196 -18.65 -5.11 0.16
CA VAL A 196 -19.27 -6.27 -0.49
C VAL A 196 -20.43 -6.71 0.41
N ALA A 197 -21.64 -6.67 -0.13
CA ALA A 197 -22.88 -6.97 0.58
C ALA A 197 -22.83 -8.37 1.20
N GLY A 198 -22.49 -8.45 2.48
CA GLY A 198 -22.27 -9.71 3.19
C GLY A 198 -22.46 -9.58 4.69
N ALA A 199 -23.38 -8.72 5.15
CA ALA A 199 -23.83 -8.70 6.54
C ALA A 199 -25.22 -8.03 6.64
N ALA A 200 -26.19 -8.55 5.89
CA ALA A 200 -27.57 -8.51 6.36
C ALA A 200 -27.81 -9.82 7.13
N VAL A 201 -28.67 -9.79 8.15
CA VAL A 201 -28.95 -10.83 9.18
C VAL A 201 -27.90 -10.77 10.30
N ILE A 202 -28.17 -10.20 11.49
CA ILE A 202 -29.11 -10.58 12.57
C ILE A 202 -29.37 -9.29 13.40
N GLY A 203 -30.55 -8.88 13.87
CA GLY A 203 -31.89 -9.46 13.91
C GLY A 203 -32.84 -8.51 14.66
N ALA A 204 -34.14 -8.73 14.42
CA ALA A 204 -35.33 -8.48 15.27
C ALA A 204 -35.44 -7.14 16.04
N GLY A 205 -36.53 -6.37 15.98
CA GLY A 205 -37.92 -6.72 15.76
C GLY A 205 -38.73 -5.77 16.63
N GLY A 206 -39.71 -5.08 16.06
CA GLY A 206 -40.50 -4.09 16.78
C GLY A 206 -41.63 -3.58 15.91
N ALA A 207 -42.68 -4.37 15.83
CA ALA A 207 -43.92 -4.06 15.15
C ALA A 207 -44.56 -2.76 15.66
N GLY A 208 -45.17 -2.01 14.74
CA GLY A 208 -45.97 -0.83 15.05
C GLY A 208 -46.73 -0.36 13.81
N MET A 209 -47.69 -1.16 13.34
CA MET A 209 -48.72 -0.71 12.40
C MET A 209 -49.78 0.11 13.14
N ALA A 210 -50.02 1.33 12.67
CA ALA A 210 -51.32 2.04 12.57
C ALA A 210 -50.98 3.48 12.09
N GLY A 211 -51.53 4.04 11.01
CA GLY A 211 -52.83 3.83 10.42
C GLY A 211 -53.63 5.12 10.52
N TYR A 212 -53.73 5.82 9.39
CA TYR A 212 -54.82 6.73 8.97
C TYR A 212 -55.00 8.14 9.55
N LYS A 213 -55.14 9.05 8.55
CA LYS A 213 -55.74 10.40 8.48
C LYS A 213 -54.92 11.59 8.97
#